data_AF-A0A2M9P3S8-F1
#
_entry.id   AF-A0A2M9P3S8-F1
#
_cell.length_a   1.000
_cell.length_b   1.000
_cell.length_c   1.000
_cell.angle_alpha   90.00
_cell.angle_beta   90.00
_cell.angle_gamma   90.00
#
_symmetry.space_group_name_H-M   'P 1'
#
loop_
_entity.id
_entity.type
_entity.pdbx_description
1 polymer ?
#
loop_
_entity_poly.entity_id
_entity_poly.type
_entity_poly.pdbx_seq_one_letter_code
_entity_poly.pdbx_strand_id
1 'polypeptide(L)'
;MQEERKKILEMIQDGKLSADEAMGLLEELEKASQESEAKGQVLQNELSTVVVEKKSEGSTQDTFKKNIQSSKDKILDFVESAFKKIKDTDLDFNFGKSVE
;
A
#
# COMPACT_ATOMS: atom_id res chain seq x y z
N MET A 1 5.74 10.23 -7.17
CA MET A 1 6.51 10.29 -8.44
C MET A 1 7.58 11.40 -8.45
N GLN A 2 7.40 12.57 -7.81
CA GLN A 2 8.47 13.59 -7.75
C GLN A 2 9.67 13.20 -6.87
N GLU A 3 9.45 12.51 -5.76
CA GLU A 3 10.54 12.06 -4.87
C GLU A 3 11.41 11.00 -5.54
N GLU A 4 10.81 10.10 -6.30
CA GLU A 4 11.53 9.04 -7.02
C GLU A 4 12.41 9.61 -8.14
N ARG A 5 11.95 10.63 -8.87
CA ARG A 5 12.77 11.37 -9.85
C ARG A 5 13.99 12.02 -9.18
N LYS A 6 13.78 12.64 -8.01
CA LYS A 6 14.88 13.25 -7.24
C LYS A 6 15.92 12.20 -6.80
N LYS A 7 15.47 11.02 -6.37
CA LYS A 7 16.36 9.92 -5.98
C LYS A 7 17.20 9.40 -7.14
N ILE A 8 16.62 9.29 -8.35
CA ILE A 8 17.39 8.90 -9.55
C ILE A 8 18.48 9.92 -9.85
N LEU A 9 18.17 11.21 -9.78
CA LEU A 9 19.16 12.28 -10.00
C LEU A 9 20.28 12.27 -8.94
N GLU A 10 19.94 11.99 -7.67
CA GLU A 10 20.91 11.84 -6.60
C GLU A 10 21.83 10.63 -6.82
N MET A 11 21.32 9.51 -7.35
CA MET A 11 22.14 8.34 -7.71
C MET A 11 23.10 8.62 -8.87
N ILE A 12 22.72 9.48 -9.83
CA ILE A 12 23.63 9.96 -10.89
C ILE A 12 24.73 10.84 -10.27
N GLN A 13 24.34 11.77 -9.39
CA GLN A 13 25.29 12.67 -8.72
C GLN A 13 26.31 11.88 -7.87
N ASP A 14 25.87 10.83 -7.20
CA ASP A 14 26.71 9.91 -6.43
C ASP A 14 27.60 9.00 -7.30
N GLY A 15 27.41 9.01 -8.63
CA GLY A 15 28.13 8.14 -9.57
C GLY A 15 27.73 6.66 -9.48
N LYS A 16 26.60 6.35 -8.83
CA LYS A 16 26.06 4.98 -8.68
C LYS A 16 25.31 4.52 -9.92
N LEU A 17 24.97 5.44 -10.81
CA LEU A 17 24.17 5.20 -12.00
C LEU A 17 24.73 6.01 -13.16
N SER A 18 24.79 5.40 -14.36
CA SER A 18 25.16 6.13 -15.57
C SER A 18 24.00 7.00 -16.08
N ALA A 19 24.32 8.00 -16.90
CA ALA A 19 23.30 8.88 -17.49
C ALA A 19 22.31 8.10 -18.38
N ASP A 20 22.79 7.09 -19.11
CA ASP A 20 21.98 6.25 -19.99
C ASP A 20 20.99 5.38 -19.20
N GLU A 21 21.44 4.75 -18.12
CA GLU A 21 20.57 3.96 -17.24
C GLU A 21 19.53 4.85 -16.54
N ALA A 22 19.91 6.06 -16.16
CA ALA A 22 19.00 7.02 -15.54
C ALA A 22 17.91 7.50 -16.50
N MET A 23 18.22 7.72 -17.78
CA MET A 23 17.20 8.05 -18.79
C MET A 23 16.14 6.96 -18.88
N GLY A 24 16.55 5.70 -18.95
CA GLY A 24 15.61 4.57 -18.98
C GLY A 24 14.69 4.53 -17.75
N LEU A 25 15.26 4.70 -16.55
CA LEU A 25 14.47 4.72 -15.31
C LEU A 25 13.51 5.92 -15.24
N LEU A 26 13.92 7.09 -15.71
CA LEU A 26 13.06 8.28 -15.72
C LEU A 26 11.90 8.13 -16.71
N GLU A 27 12.13 7.55 -17.89
CA GLU A 27 11.09 7.27 -18.88
C GLU A 27 10.07 6.24 -18.37
N GLU A 28 10.53 5.16 -17.75
CA GLU A 28 9.65 4.14 -17.20
C GLU A 28 8.81 4.68 -16.04
N LEU A 29 9.42 5.52 -15.20
CA LEU A 29 8.73 6.21 -14.11
C LEU A 29 7.68 7.22 -14.62
N GLU A 30 7.95 7.89 -15.74
CA GLU A 30 6.97 8.77 -16.38
C GLU A 30 5.80 8.00 -16.98
N LYS A 31 6.05 6.88 -17.66
CA LYS A 31 4.99 5.97 -18.16
C LYS A 31 4.13 5.45 -17.01
N ALA A 32 4.75 5.04 -15.90
CA ALA A 32 4.04 4.61 -14.71
C ALA A 32 3.16 5.73 -14.10
N SER A 33 3.63 6.99 -14.15
CA SER A 33 2.85 8.14 -13.70
C SER A 33 1.61 8.35 -14.56
N GLN A 34 1.77 8.32 -15.89
CA GLN A 34 0.68 8.50 -16.84
C GLN A 34 -0.35 7.36 -16.75
N GLU A 35 0.11 6.11 -16.61
CA GLU A 35 -0.79 4.97 -16.39
C GLU A 35 -1.53 5.06 -15.05
N SER A 36 -0.87 5.56 -14.00
CA SER A 36 -1.49 5.73 -12.68
C SER A 36 -2.54 6.84 -12.69
N GLU A 37 -2.29 7.94 -13.42
CA GLU A 37 -3.27 9.02 -13.60
C GLU A 37 -4.46 8.56 -14.44
N ALA A 38 -4.22 7.83 -15.54
CA ALA A 38 -5.28 7.27 -16.38
C ALA A 38 -6.14 6.24 -15.63
N LYS A 39 -5.51 5.31 -14.89
CA LYS A 39 -6.23 4.34 -14.05
C LYS A 39 -6.96 5.02 -12.89
N GLY A 40 -6.36 6.03 -12.26
CA GLY A 40 -6.99 6.80 -11.19
C GLY A 40 -8.25 7.53 -11.65
N GLN A 41 -8.25 8.08 -12.87
CA GLN A 41 -9.41 8.76 -13.45
C GLN A 41 -10.53 7.77 -13.82
N VAL A 42 -10.17 6.60 -14.35
CA VAL A 42 -11.15 5.50 -14.60
C VAL A 42 -11.74 4.98 -13.29
N LEU A 43 -10.92 4.70 -12.28
CA LEU A 43 -11.39 4.27 -10.95
C LEU A 43 -12.29 5.31 -10.27
N GLN A 44 -11.98 6.60 -10.38
CA GLN A 44 -12.86 7.66 -9.86
C GLN A 44 -14.20 7.72 -10.60
N ASN A 45 -14.20 7.53 -11.92
CA ASN A 45 -15.41 7.54 -12.73
C ASN A 45 -16.31 6.31 -12.44
N GLU A 46 -15.71 5.12 -12.30
CA GLU A 46 -16.38 3.86 -11.95
C GLU A 46 -16.89 3.84 -10.49
N LEU A 47 -16.24 4.57 -9.57
CA LEU A 47 -16.75 4.76 -8.20
C LEU A 47 -17.85 5.83 -8.13
N SER A 48 -17.89 6.77 -9.08
CA SER A 48 -18.89 7.84 -9.13
C SER A 48 -20.26 7.38 -9.66
N THR A 49 -20.36 6.24 -10.31
CA THR A 49 -21.62 5.69 -10.86
C THR A 49 -22.44 4.86 -9.86
N VAL A 50 -21.95 4.65 -8.63
CA VAL A 50 -22.65 3.85 -7.59
C VAL A 50 -22.88 4.66 -6.29
N VAL A 51 -23.15 5.96 -6.38
CA VAL A 51 -23.71 6.72 -5.23
C VAL A 51 -24.74 7.77 -5.68
N VAL A 52 -25.63 7.39 -6.60
CA VAL A 52 -26.84 8.19 -6.87
C VAL A 52 -28.05 7.26 -6.80
N GLU A 53 -28.40 6.79 -5.60
CA GLU A 53 -29.76 6.37 -5.31
C GLU A 53 -30.06 6.35 -3.79
N LYS A 54 -30.75 7.41 -3.32
CA LYS A 54 -31.66 7.48 -2.14
C LYS A 54 -31.02 7.20 -0.74
N LYS A 55 -31.26 7.96 0.33
CA LYS A 55 -32.41 8.78 0.75
C LYS A 55 -32.09 9.39 2.13
N SER A 56 -32.68 10.55 2.41
CA SER A 56 -33.32 10.90 3.68
C SER A 56 -32.49 11.21 4.94
N GLU A 57 -32.70 12.44 5.41
CA GLU A 57 -32.73 12.92 6.80
C GLU A 57 -32.48 11.90 7.94
N GLY A 58 -31.48 12.22 8.78
CA GLY A 58 -31.45 11.93 10.22
C GLY A 58 -31.38 10.47 10.69
N SER A 59 -30.17 9.94 10.95
CA SER A 59 -29.85 8.89 11.98
C SER A 59 -28.50 8.15 11.82
N THR A 60 -27.59 8.60 10.95
CA THR A 60 -26.39 7.82 10.54
C THR A 60 -25.19 7.79 11.51
N GLN A 61 -25.27 8.42 12.69
CA GLN A 61 -24.09 8.49 13.60
C GLN A 61 -23.86 7.20 14.41
N ASP A 62 -24.91 6.45 14.76
CA ASP A 62 -24.80 5.30 15.66
C ASP A 62 -24.31 4.02 14.95
N THR A 63 -24.71 3.81 13.70
CA THR A 63 -24.29 2.63 12.90
C THR A 63 -22.81 2.70 12.51
N PHE A 64 -22.29 3.90 12.23
CA PHE A 64 -20.88 4.10 11.87
C PHE A 64 -19.94 3.82 13.06
N LYS A 65 -20.32 4.26 14.28
CA LYS A 65 -19.57 3.95 15.51
C LYS A 65 -19.55 2.45 15.83
N LYS A 66 -20.68 1.76 15.69
CA LYS A 66 -20.78 0.31 15.91
C LYS A 66 -19.92 -0.50 14.93
N ASN A 67 -19.88 -0.09 13.65
CA ASN A 67 -19.04 -0.73 12.64
C ASN A 67 -17.54 -0.46 12.82
N ILE A 68 -17.17 0.75 13.24
CA ILE A 68 -15.76 1.08 13.55
C ILE A 68 -15.25 0.27 14.75
N GLN A 69 -16.06 0.09 15.78
CA GLN A 69 -15.66 -0.70 16.95
C GLN A 69 -15.43 -2.16 16.54
N SER A 70 -16.36 -2.76 15.80
CA SER A 70 -16.23 -4.15 15.33
C SER A 70 -15.03 -4.38 14.39
N SER A 71 -14.69 -3.40 13.55
CA SER A 71 -13.51 -3.50 12.68
C SER A 71 -12.19 -3.36 13.44
N LYS A 72 -12.15 -2.57 14.53
CA LYS A 72 -10.97 -2.47 15.40
C LYS A 72 -10.71 -3.79 16.13
N ASP A 73 -11.76 -4.43 16.64
CA ASP A 73 -11.66 -5.72 17.33
C ASP A 73 -11.04 -6.80 16.41
N LYS A 74 -11.49 -6.87 15.14
CA LYS A 74 -10.94 -7.82 14.15
C LYS A 74 -9.47 -7.56 13.79
N ILE A 75 -9.04 -6.29 13.76
CA ILE A 75 -7.64 -5.94 13.48
C ILE A 75 -6.75 -6.31 14.66
N LEU A 76 -7.20 -6.06 15.90
CA LEU A 76 -6.47 -6.45 17.10
C LEU A 76 -6.33 -7.98 17.19
N ASP A 77 -7.40 -8.72 16.89
CA ASP A 77 -7.36 -10.19 16.82
C ASP A 77 -6.38 -10.71 15.76
N PHE A 78 -6.28 -10.04 14.60
CA PHE A 78 -5.32 -10.40 13.56
C PHE A 78 -3.88 -10.10 13.97
N VAL A 79 -3.62 -8.96 14.61
CA VAL A 79 -2.29 -8.60 15.11
C VAL A 79 -1.88 -9.53 16.25
N GLU A 80 -2.76 -9.86 17.18
CA GLU A 80 -2.48 -10.82 18.25
C GLU A 80 -2.22 -12.22 17.68
N SER A 81 -3.02 -12.65 16.70
CA SER A 81 -2.84 -13.93 16.00
C SER A 81 -1.52 -13.97 15.23
N ALA A 82 -1.16 -12.90 14.53
CA ALA A 82 0.10 -12.78 13.80
C ALA A 82 1.30 -12.72 14.74
N PHE A 83 1.19 -12.02 15.88
CA PHE A 83 2.23 -11.95 16.90
C PHE A 83 2.45 -13.29 17.59
N LYS A 84 1.36 -14.01 17.94
CA LYS A 84 1.45 -15.38 18.47
C LYS A 84 2.06 -16.33 17.44
N LYS A 85 1.61 -16.27 16.18
CA LYS A 85 2.17 -17.06 15.08
C LYS A 85 3.65 -16.76 14.88
N ILE A 86 4.06 -15.49 14.83
CA ILE A 86 5.48 -15.13 14.69
C ILE A 86 6.29 -15.63 15.88
N LYS A 87 5.81 -15.46 17.11
CA LYS A 87 6.50 -15.95 18.31
C LYS A 87 6.66 -17.48 18.30
N ASP A 88 5.62 -18.20 17.89
CA ASP A 88 5.64 -19.67 17.82
C ASP A 88 6.46 -20.18 16.62
N THR A 89 6.54 -19.43 15.52
CA THR A 89 7.27 -19.83 14.30
C THR A 89 8.75 -19.40 14.33
N ASP A 90 9.11 -18.36 15.07
CA ASP A 90 10.50 -17.92 15.31
C ASP A 90 11.19 -18.81 16.36
N LEU A 91 10.44 -19.42 17.29
CA LEU A 91 10.94 -20.39 18.28
C LEU A 91 11.07 -21.83 17.76
N ASP A 92 10.35 -22.21 16.69
CA ASP A 92 10.46 -23.52 16.04
C ASP A 92 11.30 -23.45 14.75
N PHE A 93 11.87 -22.27 14.45
CA PHE A 93 13.01 -22.19 13.56
C PHE A 93 14.16 -22.88 14.27
N ASN A 94 14.34 -24.15 13.91
CA ASN A 94 15.49 -24.97 14.21
C ASN A 94 16.76 -24.29 13.66
N PHE A 95 17.22 -23.21 14.29
CA PHE A 95 18.55 -22.59 14.18
C PHE A 95 19.63 -23.53 14.77
N GLY A 96 19.52 -24.82 14.45
CA GLY A 96 20.11 -25.89 15.24
C GLY A 96 19.90 -27.26 14.64
N LYS A 97 20.08 -27.41 13.33
CA LYS A 97 20.77 -28.58 12.78
C LYS A 97 21.86 -28.12 11.81
N SER A 98 22.87 -27.46 12.35
CA SER A 98 24.23 -27.68 11.85
C SER A 98 24.64 -29.09 12.27
N VAL A 99 24.34 -30.09 11.45
CA VAL A 99 24.93 -31.44 11.57
C VAL A 99 25.27 -31.95 10.17
N GLU A 100 26.58 -31.96 9.93
CA GLU A 100 27.43 -32.60 8.89
C GLU A 100 27.11 -32.41 7.40
#